data_AF-A0AAV7JGY5-F1
#
_entry.id   AF-A0AAV7JGY5-F1
#
_cell.length_a   1.000
_cell.length_b   1.000
_cell.length_c   1.000
_cell.angle_alpha   90.00
_cell.angle_beta   90.00
_cell.angle_gamma   90.00
#
_symmetry.space_group_name_H-M   'P 1'
#
loop_
_entity.id
_entity.type
_entity.pdbx_description
1 polymer ?
#
loop_
_entity_poly.entity_id
_entity_poly.type
_entity_poly.pdbx_seq_one_letter_code
_entity_poly.pdbx_strand_id
1 'polypeptide(L)'
;MHPPADIVTESFSTLELCKMESAEYSDIFSLLKGVLDKGKLKLEPDRVLFKYSRTGKVDSIAASEIKQSNWMKVAKGYEVKFMLESGDVHKFDGFNESDYPNLSEFIRHNYNLDLEEVPLNVKGWNWGKVNITGSLLDFSVEDKTAFEIPLSQVNKSTHTKNEITLEFHQSEEAPVCLVEMRFHIPTNPDNEEDTVKVRYTTVNWNTSSLCNDNIIKNQMMKFTMSIMHFTILCTVDSDLVRRILV
;
A
#
# COMPACT_ATOMS: atom_id res chain seq x y z
N MET A 1 19.39 60.47 -33.80
CA MET A 1 19.07 60.02 -32.44
C MET A 1 18.12 58.84 -32.58
N HIS A 2 18.58 57.63 -32.26
CA HIS A 2 17.67 56.50 -32.04
C HIS A 2 16.99 56.67 -30.67
N PRO A 3 15.80 56.10 -30.50
CA PRO A 3 15.62 55.16 -29.42
C PRO A 3 15.38 53.74 -29.97
N PRO A 4 15.62 52.71 -29.14
CA PRO A 4 15.82 51.33 -29.56
C PRO A 4 14.51 50.60 -29.83
N ALA A 5 14.57 49.60 -30.70
CA ALA A 5 13.59 48.53 -30.73
C ALA A 5 13.92 47.57 -29.58
N ASP A 6 13.16 47.65 -28.48
CA ASP A 6 13.02 46.58 -27.50
C ASP A 6 11.73 46.82 -26.69
N ILE A 7 11.19 45.72 -26.15
CA ILE A 7 9.99 45.59 -25.30
C ILE A 7 8.69 45.39 -26.10
N VAL A 8 8.44 44.15 -26.56
CA VAL A 8 7.34 43.30 -26.03
C VAL A 8 7.70 41.83 -26.30
N THR A 9 8.54 41.25 -25.46
CA THR A 9 8.63 39.78 -25.28
C THR A 9 8.77 39.51 -23.80
N GLU A 10 7.68 39.67 -23.05
CA GLU A 10 7.54 39.11 -21.70
C GLU A 10 6.09 39.26 -21.25
N SER A 11 5.27 38.26 -21.54
CA SER A 11 4.06 37.93 -20.77
C SER A 11 3.52 36.58 -21.20
N PHE A 12 4.32 35.54 -21.01
CA PHE A 12 3.75 34.29 -20.54
C PHE A 12 4.19 34.17 -19.10
N SER A 13 3.28 34.59 -18.22
CA SER A 13 3.41 34.52 -16.78
C SER A 13 3.84 33.11 -16.37
N THR A 14 5.07 33.00 -15.88
CA THR A 14 5.48 32.01 -14.91
C THR A 14 4.58 32.13 -13.69
N LEU A 15 3.46 31.41 -13.69
CA LEU A 15 2.91 30.89 -12.45
C LEU A 15 3.87 29.79 -12.00
N GLU A 16 4.99 30.18 -11.39
CA GLU A 16 5.58 29.32 -10.38
C GLU A 16 4.48 29.16 -9.32
N LEU A 17 3.76 28.04 -9.37
CA LEU A 17 2.84 27.65 -8.30
C LEU A 17 3.66 27.71 -7.01
N CYS A 18 3.36 28.71 -6.16
CA CYS A 18 4.10 28.97 -4.94
C CYS A 18 3.97 27.73 -4.04
N LYS A 19 4.98 26.86 -4.04
CA LYS A 19 4.95 25.57 -3.34
C LYS A 19 4.55 25.77 -1.88
N MET A 20 3.62 24.97 -1.37
CA MET A 20 3.23 25.06 0.05
C MET A 20 4.42 24.64 0.91
N GLU A 21 4.80 25.44 1.91
CA GLU A 21 6.11 25.39 2.58
C GLU A 21 6.42 24.03 3.24
N SER A 22 5.58 23.55 4.15
CA SER A 22 5.63 22.19 4.71
C SER A 22 4.38 21.90 5.54
N ALA A 23 4.08 20.63 5.77
CA ALA A 23 3.05 20.18 6.71
C ALA A 23 3.63 19.12 7.65
N GLU A 24 3.32 19.19 8.95
CA GLU A 24 3.77 18.22 9.95
C GLU A 24 2.58 17.61 10.68
N TYR A 25 2.62 16.28 10.83
CA TYR A 25 1.62 15.49 11.52
C TYR A 25 2.32 14.68 12.62
N SER A 26 1.91 14.93 13.86
CA SER A 26 2.36 14.17 15.03
C SER A 26 1.43 12.97 15.25
N ASP A 27 1.91 12.00 16.02
CA ASP A 27 1.16 10.79 16.35
C ASP A 27 0.73 9.99 15.12
N ILE A 28 1.60 9.97 14.10
CA ILE A 28 1.45 9.12 12.91
C ILE A 28 2.18 7.80 13.16
N PHE A 29 1.71 6.72 12.53
CA PHE A 29 2.23 5.38 12.72
C PHE A 29 2.67 4.79 11.39
N SER A 30 3.73 3.97 11.41
CA SER A 30 4.16 3.17 10.28
C SER A 30 4.26 1.72 10.73
N LEU A 31 3.64 0.81 9.99
CA LEU A 31 3.72 -0.62 10.29
C LEU A 31 5.00 -1.21 9.70
N LEU A 32 5.87 -1.70 10.58
CA LEU A 32 7.07 -2.43 10.19
C LEU A 32 7.13 -3.78 10.90
N LYS A 33 7.07 -4.87 10.11
CA LYS A 33 7.20 -6.26 10.60
C LYS A 33 6.25 -6.59 11.77
N GLY A 34 4.99 -6.18 11.66
CA GLY A 34 3.97 -6.43 12.69
C GLY A 34 4.02 -5.48 13.89
N VAL A 35 4.92 -4.50 13.90
CA VAL A 35 5.01 -3.47 14.94
C VAL A 35 4.54 -2.14 14.38
N LEU A 36 3.49 -1.58 14.98
CA LEU A 36 2.98 -0.26 14.66
C LEU A 36 3.82 0.81 15.37
N ASP A 37 4.88 1.27 14.71
CA ASP A 37 5.82 2.21 15.29
C ASP A 37 5.32 3.66 15.16
N LYS A 38 5.25 4.35 16.30
CA LYS A 38 4.86 5.76 16.38
C LYS A 38 5.98 6.66 15.87
N GLY A 39 5.61 7.69 15.12
CA GLY A 39 6.53 8.69 14.59
C GLY A 39 5.87 10.04 14.32
N LYS A 40 6.63 10.88 13.63
CA LYS A 40 6.18 12.15 13.08
C LYS A 40 6.37 12.13 11.58
N LEU A 41 5.33 12.51 10.85
CA LEU A 41 5.39 12.68 9.42
C LEU A 41 5.55 14.17 9.09
N LYS A 42 6.50 14.50 8.22
CA LYS A 42 6.65 15.83 7.67
C LYS A 42 6.62 15.75 6.15
N LEU A 43 5.70 16.46 5.52
CA LEU A 43 5.65 16.66 4.09
C LEU A 43 6.36 17.98 3.75
N GLU A 44 7.36 17.90 2.90
CA GLU A 44 8.08 19.02 2.33
C GLU A 44 7.85 19.04 0.81
N PRO A 45 8.13 20.15 0.11
CA PRO A 45 7.75 20.29 -1.30
C PRO A 45 8.51 19.38 -2.27
N ASP A 46 9.60 18.75 -1.81
CA ASP A 46 10.45 17.85 -2.57
C ASP A 46 10.57 16.44 -1.96
N ARG A 47 10.02 16.20 -0.76
CA ARG A 47 10.14 14.92 -0.05
C ARG A 47 9.09 14.72 1.04
N VAL A 48 8.88 13.47 1.43
CA VAL A 48 8.16 13.05 2.63
C VAL A 48 9.16 12.45 3.62
N LEU A 49 9.12 12.89 4.88
CA LEU A 49 9.99 12.44 5.95
C LEU A 49 9.17 11.79 7.06
N PHE A 50 9.55 10.58 7.47
CA PHE A 50 8.97 9.94 8.65
C PHE A 50 10.05 9.64 9.69
N LYS A 51 9.94 10.29 10.85
CA LYS A 51 10.87 10.09 11.96
C LYS A 51 10.24 9.18 13.00
N TYR A 52 10.84 8.02 13.21
CA TYR A 52 10.42 7.07 14.24
C TYR A 52 10.73 7.62 15.63
N SER A 53 9.73 7.65 16.52
CA SER A 53 9.89 8.18 17.88
C SER A 53 10.81 7.28 18.72
N ARG A 54 10.70 5.96 18.52
CA ARG A 54 11.43 4.95 19.29
C ARG A 54 12.92 4.88 18.93
N THR A 55 13.23 4.82 17.64
CA THR A 55 14.59 4.59 17.14
C THR A 55 15.30 5.87 16.72
N GLY A 56 14.56 6.97 16.52
CA GLY A 56 15.09 8.22 15.96
C GLY A 56 15.45 8.13 14.47
N LYS A 57 15.33 6.95 13.85
CA LYS A 57 15.53 6.73 12.41
C LYS A 57 14.62 7.67 11.62
N VAL A 58 15.09 8.15 10.49
CA VAL A 58 14.30 8.96 9.55
C VAL A 58 14.25 8.24 8.22
N ASP A 59 13.06 7.87 7.78
CA ASP A 59 12.83 7.44 6.40
C ASP A 59 12.53 8.68 5.55
N SER A 60 13.05 8.72 4.33
CA SER A 60 12.89 9.83 3.39
C SER A 60 12.46 9.27 2.04
N ILE A 61 11.40 9.85 1.48
CA ILE A 61 10.84 9.51 0.17
C ILE A 61 10.92 10.78 -0.68
N ALA A 62 11.56 10.71 -1.85
CA ALA A 62 11.58 11.88 -2.74
C ALA A 62 10.20 12.05 -3.39
N ALA A 63 9.69 13.28 -3.43
CA ALA A 63 8.38 13.57 -4.02
C ALA A 63 8.32 13.16 -5.51
N SER A 64 9.44 13.29 -6.22
CA SER A 64 9.57 12.88 -7.63
C SER A 64 9.49 11.38 -7.87
N GLU A 65 9.62 10.56 -6.82
CA GLU A 65 9.51 9.09 -6.91
C GLU A 65 8.08 8.62 -6.62
N ILE A 66 7.21 9.50 -6.11
CA ILE A 66 5.83 9.15 -5.77
C ILE A 66 5.01 9.09 -7.04
N LYS A 67 4.42 7.92 -7.28
CA LYS A 67 3.55 7.64 -8.42
C LYS A 67 2.07 7.81 -8.10
N GLN A 68 1.67 7.38 -6.91
CA GLN A 68 0.27 7.38 -6.49
C GLN A 68 0.17 7.67 -4.99
N SER A 69 -0.89 8.38 -4.60
CA SER A 69 -1.29 8.62 -3.22
C SER A 69 -2.72 8.17 -2.98
N ASN A 70 -2.94 7.41 -1.90
CA ASN A 70 -4.28 6.96 -1.52
C ASN A 70 -4.61 7.36 -0.08
N TRP A 71 -5.91 7.57 0.15
CA TRP A 71 -6.52 7.83 1.44
C TRP A 71 -7.54 6.75 1.75
N MET A 72 -7.40 6.09 2.90
CA MET A 72 -8.26 4.97 3.26
C MET A 72 -8.56 4.99 4.76
N LYS A 73 -9.79 4.60 5.13
CA LYS A 73 -10.13 4.38 6.54
C LYS A 73 -9.42 3.12 7.05
N VAL A 74 -8.76 3.21 8.21
CA VAL A 74 -8.06 2.09 8.85
C VAL A 74 -8.42 1.96 10.33
N ALA A 75 -7.87 0.95 11.01
CA ALA A 75 -8.15 0.67 12.42
C ALA A 75 -7.85 1.88 13.34
N LYS A 76 -6.83 2.68 12.97
CA LYS A 76 -6.45 3.89 13.68
C LYS A 76 -6.58 5.12 12.79
N GLY A 77 -7.79 5.68 12.72
CA GLY A 77 -8.05 6.89 11.95
C GLY A 77 -8.08 6.60 10.45
N TYR A 78 -7.21 7.27 9.71
CA TYR A 78 -7.04 7.12 8.27
C TYR A 78 -5.57 6.85 7.93
N GLU A 79 -5.35 6.17 6.82
CA GLU A 79 -4.05 5.88 6.21
C GLU A 79 -3.82 6.83 5.03
N VAL A 80 -2.63 7.41 4.95
CA VAL A 80 -2.06 7.93 3.71
C VAL A 80 -1.06 6.91 3.20
N LYS A 81 -1.28 6.42 1.98
CA LYS A 81 -0.38 5.47 1.31
C LYS A 81 0.28 6.15 0.11
N PHE A 82 1.60 6.09 0.04
CA PHE A 82 2.38 6.46 -1.13
C PHE A 82 2.92 5.22 -1.83
N MET A 83 2.65 5.08 -3.11
CA MET A 83 3.28 4.09 -3.97
C MET A 83 4.33 4.78 -4.84
N LEU A 84 5.54 4.26 -4.83
CA LEU A 84 6.65 4.80 -5.61
C LEU A 84 6.67 4.21 -7.02
N GLU A 85 7.42 4.84 -7.91
CA GLU A 85 7.67 4.30 -9.27
C GLU A 85 8.41 2.95 -9.24
N SER A 86 9.20 2.68 -8.19
CA SER A 86 9.80 1.36 -7.95
C SER A 86 8.76 0.27 -7.66
N GLY A 87 7.54 0.66 -7.32
CA GLY A 87 6.49 -0.21 -6.79
C GLY A 87 6.53 -0.36 -5.27
N ASP A 88 7.50 0.24 -4.58
CA ASP A 88 7.54 0.26 -3.12
C ASP A 88 6.36 1.03 -2.54
N VAL A 89 5.87 0.59 -1.39
CA VAL A 89 4.70 1.17 -0.72
C VAL A 89 5.06 1.63 0.68
N HIS A 90 4.73 2.88 0.98
CA HIS A 90 4.87 3.49 2.29
C HIS A 90 3.49 3.88 2.82
N LYS A 91 3.13 3.35 3.99
CA LYS A 91 1.83 3.55 4.63
C LYS A 91 2.02 4.29 5.95
N PHE A 92 1.19 5.31 6.15
CA PHE A 92 1.20 6.15 7.33
C PHE A 92 -0.21 6.23 7.90
N ASP A 93 -0.38 5.75 9.13
CA ASP A 93 -1.67 5.64 9.82
C ASP A 93 -1.81 6.69 10.92
N GLY A 94 -3.05 6.92 11.37
CA GLY A 94 -3.33 7.77 12.52
C GLY A 94 -3.84 9.16 12.18
N PHE A 95 -4.09 9.44 10.90
CA PHE A 95 -4.67 10.72 10.49
C PHE A 95 -6.13 10.86 10.93
N ASN A 96 -6.55 12.09 11.20
CA ASN A 96 -7.94 12.42 11.42
C ASN A 96 -8.63 12.72 10.09
N GLU A 97 -9.95 12.55 10.05
CA GLU A 97 -10.74 12.91 8.85
C GLU A 97 -10.56 14.39 8.47
N SER A 98 -10.43 15.26 9.47
CA SER A 98 -10.21 16.70 9.29
C SER A 98 -8.86 17.04 8.64
N ASP A 99 -7.91 16.11 8.58
CA ASP A 99 -6.60 16.33 7.97
C ASP A 99 -6.65 16.21 6.44
N TYR A 100 -7.67 15.54 5.90
CA TYR A 100 -7.81 15.26 4.46
C TYR A 100 -7.75 16.51 3.57
N PRO A 101 -8.49 17.61 3.83
CA PRO A 101 -8.49 18.77 2.93
C PRO A 101 -7.09 19.38 2.77
N ASN A 102 -6.37 19.53 3.88
CA ASN A 102 -5.02 20.11 3.88
C ASN A 102 -4.00 19.18 3.24
N LEU A 103 -4.08 17.86 3.51
CA LEU A 103 -3.22 16.85 2.88
C LEU A 103 -3.43 16.78 1.38
N SER A 104 -4.69 16.72 0.94
CA SER A 104 -5.08 16.62 -0.46
C SER A 104 -4.60 17.85 -1.23
N GLU A 105 -4.78 19.05 -0.68
CA GLU A 105 -4.27 20.28 -1.29
C GLU A 105 -2.74 20.31 -1.37
N PHE A 106 -2.04 19.91 -0.31
CA PHE A 106 -0.58 19.86 -0.29
C PHE A 106 -0.03 18.90 -1.34
N ILE A 107 -0.55 17.67 -1.40
CA ILE A 107 -0.10 16.63 -2.34
C ILE A 107 -0.39 17.06 -3.78
N ARG A 108 -1.57 17.62 -4.06
CA ARG A 108 -1.92 18.14 -5.39
C ARG A 108 -1.00 19.27 -5.83
N HIS A 109 -0.72 20.21 -4.95
CA HIS A 109 0.06 21.39 -5.29
C HIS A 109 1.56 21.12 -5.40
N ASN A 110 2.12 20.35 -4.46
CA ASN A 110 3.57 20.12 -4.41
C ASN A 110 4.02 18.89 -5.18
N TYR A 111 3.21 17.83 -5.22
CA TYR A 111 3.57 16.53 -5.83
C TYR A 111 2.85 16.30 -7.17
N ASN A 112 1.88 17.16 -7.53
CA ASN A 112 1.07 17.02 -8.74
C ASN A 112 0.35 15.66 -8.81
N LEU A 113 -0.19 15.23 -7.67
CA LEU A 113 -0.94 13.98 -7.50
C LEU A 113 -2.26 14.26 -6.78
N ASP A 114 -3.29 13.46 -7.06
CA ASP A 114 -4.51 13.47 -6.26
C ASP A 114 -4.38 12.50 -5.07
N LEU A 115 -4.90 12.91 -3.91
CA LEU A 115 -5.05 12.02 -2.76
C LEU A 115 -6.35 11.21 -2.94
N GLU A 116 -6.26 10.05 -3.58
CA GLU A 116 -7.41 9.27 -4.01
C GLU A 116 -8.06 8.50 -2.85
N GLU A 117 -9.36 8.69 -2.63
CA GLU A 117 -10.11 7.89 -1.67
C GLU A 117 -10.32 6.46 -2.16
N VAL A 118 -9.87 5.48 -1.35
CA VAL A 118 -10.05 4.05 -1.64
C VAL A 118 -11.19 3.50 -0.79
N PRO A 119 -12.29 3.01 -1.41
CA PRO A 119 -13.42 2.48 -0.67
C PRO A 119 -13.08 1.13 -0.04
N LEU A 120 -13.44 1.02 1.24
CA LEU A 120 -13.15 -0.14 2.06
C LEU A 120 -14.29 -1.16 2.05
N ASN A 121 -13.95 -2.44 1.98
CA ASN A 121 -14.90 -3.53 2.22
C ASN A 121 -14.82 -4.00 3.68
N VAL A 122 -15.97 -4.03 4.36
CA VAL A 122 -16.11 -4.45 5.77
C VAL A 122 -17.10 -5.60 5.96
N LYS A 123 -17.46 -6.30 4.87
CA LYS A 123 -18.44 -7.41 4.92
C LYS A 123 -17.90 -8.68 5.57
N GLY A 124 -16.60 -8.80 5.81
CA GLY A 124 -15.96 -9.97 6.41
C GLY A 124 -15.95 -11.22 5.51
N TRP A 125 -16.15 -11.05 4.21
CA TRP A 125 -16.10 -12.16 3.25
C TRP A 125 -14.66 -12.57 2.99
N ASN A 126 -14.42 -13.88 2.99
CA ASN A 126 -13.10 -14.43 2.72
C ASN A 126 -12.93 -14.95 1.29
N TRP A 127 -13.85 -14.63 0.38
CA TRP A 127 -13.70 -14.87 -1.05
C TRP A 127 -13.71 -13.55 -1.83
N GLY A 128 -12.82 -13.42 -2.80
CA GLY A 128 -12.59 -12.16 -3.48
C GLY A 128 -11.51 -12.28 -4.54
N LYS A 129 -11.16 -11.16 -5.18
CA LYS A 129 -10.11 -11.09 -6.18
C LYS A 129 -8.78 -10.75 -5.50
N VAL A 130 -7.70 -11.37 -5.96
CA VAL A 130 -6.34 -10.93 -5.62
C VAL A 130 -5.79 -10.10 -6.78
N ASN A 131 -5.24 -8.94 -6.47
CA ASN A 131 -4.55 -8.06 -7.40
C ASN A 131 -3.14 -7.79 -6.90
N ILE A 132 -2.19 -7.65 -7.82
CA ILE A 132 -0.82 -7.24 -7.51
C ILE A 132 -0.56 -5.92 -8.22
N THR A 133 -0.23 -4.90 -7.43
CA THR A 133 0.10 -3.54 -7.91
C THR A 133 1.42 -3.12 -7.28
N GLY A 134 2.48 -3.03 -8.08
CA GLY A 134 3.84 -2.82 -7.57
C GLY A 134 4.25 -3.97 -6.64
N SER A 135 4.69 -3.62 -5.43
CA SER A 135 5.04 -4.56 -4.35
C SER A 135 3.89 -4.81 -3.37
N LEU A 136 2.64 -4.59 -3.78
CA LEU A 136 1.46 -4.72 -2.92
C LEU A 136 0.50 -5.78 -3.44
N LEU A 137 0.07 -6.68 -2.55
CA LEU A 137 -1.06 -7.57 -2.77
C LEU A 137 -2.32 -6.90 -2.24
N ASP A 138 -3.30 -6.67 -3.10
CA ASP A 138 -4.66 -6.19 -2.76
C ASP A 138 -5.63 -7.38 -2.85
N PHE A 139 -6.36 -7.63 -1.76
CA PHE A 139 -7.49 -8.55 -1.78
C PHE A 139 -8.78 -7.73 -1.76
N SER A 140 -9.57 -7.84 -2.83
CA SER A 140 -10.79 -7.06 -3.02
C SER A 140 -12.02 -7.94 -3.08
N VAL A 141 -13.12 -7.43 -2.51
CA VAL A 141 -14.43 -8.07 -2.53
C VAL A 141 -15.41 -7.07 -3.12
N GLU A 142 -16.12 -7.47 -4.19
CA GLU A 142 -17.00 -6.57 -4.95
C GLU A 142 -16.30 -5.26 -5.37
N ASP A 143 -15.06 -5.39 -5.87
CA ASP A 143 -14.22 -4.29 -6.35
C ASP A 143 -13.90 -3.21 -5.30
N LYS A 144 -14.05 -3.55 -4.01
CA LYS A 144 -13.59 -2.75 -2.87
C LYS A 144 -12.49 -3.49 -2.13
N THR A 145 -11.42 -2.78 -1.78
CA THR A 145 -10.29 -3.34 -1.03
C THR A 145 -10.76 -3.82 0.34
N ALA A 146 -10.51 -5.09 0.66
CA ALA A 146 -10.77 -5.64 1.99
C ALA A 146 -9.52 -5.50 2.87
N PHE A 147 -8.36 -5.94 2.34
CA PHE A 147 -7.05 -5.78 2.96
C PHE A 147 -5.94 -5.71 1.91
N GLU A 148 -4.78 -5.20 2.33
CA GLU A 148 -3.58 -5.14 1.52
C GLU A 148 -2.39 -5.74 2.28
N ILE A 149 -1.45 -6.36 1.58
CA ILE A 149 -0.24 -6.95 2.14
C ILE A 149 0.97 -6.46 1.35
N PRO A 150 1.86 -5.65 1.96
CA PRO A 150 3.15 -5.35 1.36
C PRO A 150 3.96 -6.63 1.20
N LEU A 151 4.41 -6.91 -0.02
CA LEU A 151 5.14 -8.13 -0.34
C LEU A 151 6.52 -8.16 0.34
N SER A 152 7.04 -7.00 0.75
CA SER A 152 8.22 -6.88 1.62
C SER A 152 8.05 -7.50 3.01
N GLN A 153 6.81 -7.73 3.47
CA GLN A 153 6.51 -8.40 4.74
C GLN A 153 6.43 -9.93 4.60
N VAL A 154 6.25 -10.44 3.37
CA VAL A 154 6.20 -11.87 3.09
C VAL A 154 7.63 -12.42 3.16
N ASN A 155 7.86 -13.40 4.03
CA ASN A 155 9.15 -14.07 4.17
C ASN A 155 9.32 -15.15 3.09
N LYS A 156 8.28 -15.96 2.89
CA LYS A 156 8.31 -17.08 1.96
C LYS A 156 6.92 -17.31 1.39
N SER A 157 6.87 -17.70 0.12
CA SER A 157 5.65 -18.18 -0.50
C SER A 157 5.84 -19.63 -0.96
N THR A 158 4.81 -20.45 -0.75
CA THR A 158 4.75 -21.83 -1.22
C THR A 158 3.49 -21.99 -2.07
N HIS A 159 3.58 -22.74 -3.16
CA HIS A 159 2.46 -22.97 -4.07
C HIS A 159 2.22 -24.47 -4.25
N THR A 160 0.95 -24.86 -4.18
CA THR A 160 0.41 -26.18 -4.51
C THR A 160 -0.72 -26.01 -5.53
N LYS A 161 -1.15 -27.06 -6.23
CA LYS A 161 -2.11 -27.01 -7.36
C LYS A 161 -3.29 -26.03 -7.19
N ASN A 162 -3.89 -25.97 -6.00
CA ASN A 162 -5.06 -25.14 -5.70
C ASN A 162 -4.84 -24.23 -4.48
N GLU A 163 -3.58 -23.99 -4.07
CA GLU A 163 -3.28 -23.27 -2.83
C GLU A 163 -2.00 -22.44 -2.96
N ILE A 164 -2.06 -21.17 -2.56
CA ILE A 164 -0.91 -20.30 -2.33
C ILE A 164 -0.80 -20.06 -0.84
N THR A 165 0.36 -20.34 -0.26
CA THR A 165 0.68 -20.08 1.14
C THR A 165 1.70 -18.96 1.23
N LEU A 166 1.40 -17.92 2.00
CA LEU A 166 2.30 -16.84 2.36
C LEU A 166 2.71 -17.01 3.83
N GLU A 167 4.00 -17.09 4.09
CA GLU A 167 4.60 -17.16 5.41
C GLU A 167 5.24 -15.81 5.74
N PHE A 168 5.01 -15.29 6.95
CA PHE A 168 5.43 -13.95 7.37
C PHE A 168 6.54 -14.00 8.42
N HIS A 169 7.30 -12.91 8.52
CA HIS A 169 8.26 -12.73 9.60
C HIS A 169 7.51 -12.58 10.93
N GLN A 170 7.89 -13.40 11.91
CA GLN A 170 7.40 -13.26 13.27
C GLN A 170 8.31 -12.30 14.03
N SER A 171 7.73 -11.29 14.66
CA SER A 171 8.45 -10.34 15.51
C SER A 171 8.15 -10.64 16.97
N GLU A 172 9.19 -10.83 17.79
CA GLU A 172 9.04 -10.98 19.25
C GLU A 172 8.54 -9.68 19.92
N GLU A 173 8.67 -8.53 19.23
CA GLU A 173 8.21 -7.23 19.73
C GLU A 173 6.70 -7.02 19.51
N ALA A 174 6.07 -7.81 18.64
CA ALA A 174 4.66 -7.67 18.32
C ALA A 174 3.81 -8.64 19.17
N PRO A 175 2.77 -8.14 19.89
CA PRO A 175 1.95 -8.98 20.76
C PRO A 175 1.15 -10.04 20.00
N VAL A 176 0.83 -9.76 18.73
CA VAL A 176 0.14 -10.65 17.81
C VAL A 176 0.86 -10.55 16.47
N CYS A 177 1.19 -11.70 15.87
CA CYS A 177 1.80 -11.77 14.55
C CYS A 177 0.96 -12.65 13.63
N LEU A 178 0.73 -12.16 12.40
CA LEU A 178 0.36 -13.05 11.31
C LEU A 178 1.52 -14.00 11.04
N VAL A 179 1.25 -15.31 11.04
CA VAL A 179 2.27 -16.32 10.78
C VAL A 179 2.16 -16.79 9.34
N GLU A 180 0.94 -17.11 8.93
CA GLU A 180 0.66 -17.73 7.65
C GLU A 180 -0.70 -17.28 7.12
N MET A 181 -0.78 -17.05 5.81
CA MET A 181 -2.02 -16.85 5.08
C MET A 181 -2.08 -17.80 3.89
N ARG A 182 -3.21 -18.46 3.69
CA ARG A 182 -3.41 -19.39 2.56
C ARG A 182 -4.56 -18.93 1.69
N PHE A 183 -4.32 -18.82 0.39
CA PHE A 183 -5.32 -18.59 -0.64
C PHE A 183 -5.62 -19.88 -1.39
N HIS A 184 -6.86 -20.31 -1.38
CA HIS A 184 -7.39 -21.37 -2.21
C HIS A 184 -7.83 -20.83 -3.57
N ILE A 185 -7.32 -21.45 -4.64
CA ILE A 185 -7.66 -21.16 -6.03
C ILE A 185 -8.67 -22.21 -6.50
N PRO A 186 -9.90 -21.80 -6.86
CA PRO A 186 -10.89 -22.71 -7.43
C PRO A 186 -10.39 -23.30 -8.75
N THR A 187 -10.41 -24.62 -8.88
CA THR A 187 -10.15 -25.30 -10.15
C THR A 187 -11.45 -25.37 -10.94
N ASN A 188 -11.46 -24.82 -12.17
CA ASN A 188 -12.62 -24.93 -13.04
C ASN A 188 -12.50 -26.23 -13.86
N PRO A 189 -13.39 -27.22 -13.69
CA PRO A 189 -13.24 -28.54 -14.32
C PRO A 189 -13.35 -28.50 -15.85
N ASP A 190 -13.97 -27.46 -16.43
CA ASP A 190 -14.16 -27.33 -17.88
C ASP A 190 -12.98 -26.64 -18.60
N ASN A 191 -12.03 -26.06 -17.85
CA ASN A 191 -10.90 -25.29 -18.38
C ASN A 191 -9.57 -25.78 -17.79
N GLU A 192 -9.30 -27.09 -17.91
CA GLU A 192 -8.00 -27.68 -17.55
C GLU A 192 -6.83 -27.06 -18.35
N GLU A 193 -7.09 -26.47 -19.53
CA GLU A 193 -6.04 -25.82 -20.33
C GLU A 193 -5.72 -24.38 -19.91
N ASP A 194 -6.69 -23.61 -19.38
CA ASP A 194 -6.45 -22.23 -18.93
C ASP A 194 -5.85 -22.17 -17.53
N THR A 195 -6.19 -23.16 -16.69
CA THR A 195 -5.60 -23.33 -15.35
C THR A 195 -4.14 -23.80 -15.38
N VAL A 196 -3.68 -24.34 -16.53
CA VAL A 196 -2.36 -24.97 -16.70
C VAL A 196 -1.42 -24.19 -17.64
N LYS A 197 -1.91 -23.27 -18.49
CA LYS A 197 -1.04 -22.43 -19.35
C LYS A 197 -0.34 -21.29 -18.62
N VAL A 198 -0.71 -21.03 -17.38
CA VAL A 198 0.01 -20.14 -16.46
C VAL A 198 1.25 -20.84 -15.90
N ARG A 199 2.10 -21.36 -16.80
CA ARG A 199 3.31 -22.13 -16.49
C ARG A 199 4.41 -21.23 -15.91
N TYR A 200 4.33 -21.11 -14.60
CA TYR A 200 5.40 -21.05 -13.59
C TYR A 200 6.82 -21.32 -14.14
N THR A 201 7.54 -20.27 -14.50
CA THR A 201 9.00 -20.33 -14.49
C THR A 201 9.43 -20.17 -13.04
N THR A 202 10.29 -21.07 -12.55
CA THR A 202 10.92 -21.06 -11.23
C THR A 202 11.21 -19.64 -10.72
N VAL A 203 10.30 -19.08 -9.92
CA VAL A 203 10.51 -17.77 -9.31
C VAL A 203 11.26 -18.00 -8.01
N ASN A 204 12.57 -17.77 -8.03
CA ASN A 204 13.22 -17.28 -6.82
C ASN A 204 12.54 -15.95 -6.50
N TRP A 205 11.74 -15.92 -5.43
CA TRP A 205 10.94 -14.79 -4.98
C TRP A 205 11.80 -13.67 -4.39
N ASN A 206 12.72 -13.16 -5.20
CA ASN A 206 13.37 -11.88 -4.96
C ASN A 206 12.42 -10.82 -5.51
N THR A 207 12.23 -9.74 -4.75
CA THR A 207 11.26 -8.64 -4.88
C THR A 207 11.04 -8.03 -6.28
N SER A 208 11.85 -8.34 -7.28
CA SER A 208 11.78 -7.84 -8.65
C SER A 208 10.94 -8.66 -9.63
N SER A 209 10.57 -9.92 -9.32
CA SER A 209 9.83 -10.79 -10.25
C SER A 209 8.30 -10.67 -10.18
N LEU A 210 7.77 -10.09 -9.10
CA LEU A 210 6.32 -9.94 -8.87
C LEU A 210 5.63 -8.98 -9.85
N CYS A 211 6.38 -8.00 -10.36
CA CYS A 211 5.83 -6.92 -11.20
C CYS A 211 5.43 -7.36 -12.62
N ASN A 212 5.84 -8.54 -13.09
CA ASN A 212 5.64 -8.97 -14.49
C ASN A 212 4.54 -10.03 -14.70
N ASP A 213 3.97 -10.60 -13.64
CA ASP A 213 3.17 -11.82 -13.77
C ASP A 213 1.66 -11.56 -13.67
N ASN A 214 0.96 -11.69 -14.81
CA ASN A 214 -0.50 -11.62 -14.97
C ASN A 214 -1.25 -12.84 -14.39
N ILE A 215 -0.62 -13.60 -13.48
CA ILE A 215 -1.04 -14.93 -13.03
C ILE A 215 -2.18 -14.86 -12.00
N ILE A 216 -2.10 -13.88 -11.11
CA ILE A 216 -2.98 -13.77 -9.92
C ILE A 216 -4.10 -12.76 -10.15
N LYS A 217 -3.88 -11.80 -11.07
CA LYS A 217 -4.79 -10.67 -11.29
C LYS A 217 -6.18 -11.16 -11.67
N ASN A 218 -7.19 -10.64 -10.97
CA ASN A 218 -8.62 -10.88 -11.22
C ASN A 218 -9.14 -12.31 -11.00
N GLN A 219 -8.40 -13.19 -10.32
CA GLN A 219 -8.92 -14.52 -9.95
C GLN A 219 -9.69 -14.48 -8.63
N MET A 220 -10.87 -15.12 -8.60
CA MET A 220 -11.63 -15.34 -7.37
C MET A 220 -10.93 -16.39 -6.50
N MET A 221 -10.44 -15.99 -5.34
CA MET A 221 -9.76 -16.84 -4.37
C MET A 221 -10.49 -16.83 -3.03
N LYS A 222 -10.39 -17.91 -2.27
CA LYS A 222 -10.80 -17.98 -0.87
C LYS A 222 -9.56 -17.90 0.02
N PHE A 223 -9.57 -17.20 1.15
CA PHE A 223 -8.41 -17.20 2.05
C PHE A 223 -8.72 -17.70 3.48
N THR A 224 -7.67 -18.17 4.15
CA THR A 224 -7.62 -18.51 5.58
C THR A 224 -6.35 -17.93 6.20
N MET A 225 -6.38 -17.61 7.49
CA MET A 225 -5.25 -17.02 8.22
C MET A 225 -4.96 -17.79 9.49
N SER A 226 -3.67 -17.96 9.79
CA SER A 226 -3.17 -18.50 11.05
C SER A 226 -2.39 -17.43 11.80
N ILE A 227 -2.81 -17.18 13.03
CA ILE A 227 -2.18 -16.27 13.99
C ILE A 227 -1.56 -17.15 15.08
N MET A 228 -0.50 -16.70 15.75
CA MET A 228 0.08 -17.46 16.86
C MET A 228 -1.02 -18.02 17.81
N HIS A 229 -1.07 -19.36 17.90
CA HIS A 229 -2.01 -20.19 18.66
C HIS A 229 -3.46 -20.35 18.15
N PHE A 230 -3.88 -19.77 17.02
CA PHE A 230 -5.21 -20.00 16.44
C PHE A 230 -5.24 -19.97 14.89
N THR A 231 -5.78 -21.01 14.28
CA THR A 231 -6.21 -20.97 12.86
C THR A 231 -7.63 -20.42 12.82
N ILE A 232 -7.82 -19.26 12.19
CA ILE A 232 -9.15 -18.66 12.04
C ILE A 232 -9.66 -19.00 10.65
N LEU A 233 -10.72 -19.81 10.58
CA LEU A 233 -11.58 -19.88 9.40
C LEU A 233 -12.27 -18.52 9.28
N CYS A 234 -11.74 -17.68 8.39
CA CYS A 234 -12.13 -16.29 8.32
C CYS A 234 -13.58 -16.14 7.82
N THR A 235 -14.53 -15.94 8.74
CA THR A 235 -15.64 -14.98 8.53
C THR A 235 -15.33 -13.70 9.31
N VAL A 236 -14.05 -13.39 9.46
CA VAL A 236 -13.58 -12.43 10.46
C VAL A 236 -14.02 -11.04 10.05
N ASP A 237 -14.58 -10.34 11.04
CA ASP A 237 -14.62 -8.89 11.08
C ASP A 237 -13.34 -8.31 10.46
N SER A 238 -13.49 -7.52 9.40
CA SER A 238 -12.36 -6.90 8.70
C SER A 238 -11.47 -6.11 9.65
N ASP A 239 -12.01 -5.64 10.77
CA ASP A 239 -11.25 -4.88 11.76
C ASP A 239 -10.29 -5.75 12.59
N LEU A 240 -10.61 -7.03 12.83
CA LEU A 240 -9.68 -7.93 13.51
C LEU A 240 -8.55 -8.33 12.56
N VAL A 241 -8.87 -8.73 11.33
CA VAL A 241 -7.86 -9.00 10.28
C VAL A 241 -6.97 -7.80 10.07
N ARG A 242 -7.51 -6.58 10.11
CA ARG A 242 -6.71 -5.35 10.09
C ARG A 242 -5.84 -5.19 11.30
N ARG A 243 -6.31 -5.38 12.53
CA ARG A 243 -5.44 -5.31 13.73
C ARG A 243 -4.29 -6.34 13.74
N ILE A 244 -4.37 -7.37 12.90
CA ILE A 244 -3.36 -8.41 12.76
C ILE A 244 -2.43 -8.13 11.57
N LEU A 245 -2.96 -7.50 10.51
CA LEU A 245 -2.23 -7.08 9.30
C LEU A 245 -1.67 -5.64 9.39
N VAL A 246 -2.08 -4.85 10.40
CA VAL A 246 -1.74 -3.43 10.68
C VAL A 246 -1.17 -3.31 12.09
#